data_AF-A0AAP5Q6I1-F1
#
_entry.id   AF-A0AAP5Q6I1-F1
#
_cell.length_a   1.000
_cell.length_b   1.000
_cell.length_c   1.000
_cell.angle_alpha   90.00
_cell.angle_beta   90.00
_cell.angle_gamma   90.00
#
_symmetry.space_group_name_H-M   'P 1'
#
loop_
_entity.id
_entity.type
_entity.pdbx_description
1 polymer ?
#
loop_
_entity_poly.entity_id
_entity_poly.type
_entity_poly.pdbx_seq_one_letter_code
_entity_poly.pdbx_strand_id
1 'polypeptide(L)'
;MAIEGVPLTQFNDLLWIMAQESGGAVGMRNGKLATRGMYQLLPSQCELNPNGEKSFGNAIEECQGGIRYILGRYHTAASARLVWEANHWC
;
A
#
# COMPACT_ATOMS: atom_id res chain seq x y z
N MET A 1 0.08 -8.14 -6.75
CA MET A 1 1.19 -8.87 -6.08
C MET A 1 2.04 -9.68 -7.07
N ALA A 2 1.49 -10.65 -7.79
CA ALA A 2 2.27 -11.43 -8.78
C ALA A 2 2.91 -10.56 -9.89
N ILE A 3 2.20 -9.53 -10.37
CA ILE A 3 2.71 -8.55 -11.35
C ILE A 3 3.98 -7.82 -10.85
N GLU A 4 4.07 -7.56 -9.54
CA GLU A 4 5.23 -6.90 -8.92
C GLU A 4 6.33 -7.90 -8.50
N GLY A 5 6.22 -9.17 -8.92
CA GLY A 5 7.22 -10.20 -8.61
C GLY A 5 7.36 -10.52 -7.11
N VAL A 6 6.35 -10.22 -6.31
CA VAL A 6 6.42 -10.40 -4.85
C VAL A 6 6.43 -11.89 -4.50
N PRO A 7 7.39 -12.37 -3.68
CA PRO A 7 7.38 -13.74 -3.16
C PRO A 7 6.09 -14.04 -2.38
N LEU A 8 5.55 -15.26 -2.53
CA LEU A 8 4.34 -15.69 -1.82
C LEU A 8 4.45 -15.57 -0.30
N THR A 9 5.66 -15.64 0.26
CA THR A 9 5.94 -15.45 1.69
C THR A 9 5.56 -14.08 2.21
N GLN A 10 5.45 -13.06 1.35
CA GLN A 10 5.06 -11.69 1.74
C GLN A 10 3.57 -11.40 1.52
N PHE A 11 2.83 -12.31 0.89
CA PHE A 11 1.45 -12.08 0.46
C PHE A 11 0.51 -11.75 1.62
N ASN A 12 0.56 -12.56 2.69
CA ASN A 12 -0.33 -12.38 3.84
C ASN A 12 -0.08 -11.07 4.58
N ASP A 13 1.18 -10.65 4.72
CA ASP A 13 1.50 -9.38 5.39
C ASP A 13 1.08 -8.19 4.55
N LEU A 14 1.24 -8.25 3.22
CA LEU A 14 0.72 -7.22 2.32
C LEU A 14 -0.80 -7.11 2.36
N LEU A 15 -1.52 -8.24 2.45
CA LEU A 15 -2.97 -8.23 2.63
C LEU A 15 -3.38 -7.68 4.00
N TRP A 16 -2.65 -8.05 5.05
CA TRP A 16 -2.91 -7.56 6.39
C TRP A 16 -2.77 -6.03 6.47
N ILE A 17 -1.68 -5.47 5.91
CA ILE A 17 -1.46 -4.03 5.86
C ILE A 17 -2.57 -3.33 5.05
N MET A 18 -2.91 -3.87 3.87
CA MET A 18 -4.00 -3.34 3.05
C MET A 18 -5.34 -3.31 3.82
N ALA A 19 -5.60 -4.34 4.62
CA ALA A 19 -6.81 -4.40 5.43
C ALA A 19 -6.83 -3.33 6.52
N GLN A 20 -5.70 -3.02 7.16
CA GLN A 20 -5.62 -1.92 8.14
C GLN A 20 -5.84 -0.56 7.47
N GLU A 21 -5.20 -0.33 6.34
CA GLU A 21 -5.16 0.99 5.70
C GLU A 21 -6.48 1.38 5.02
N SER A 22 -7.15 0.44 4.36
CA SER A 22 -8.37 0.75 3.62
C SER A 22 -9.44 -0.33 3.66
N GLY A 23 -9.22 -1.44 4.39
CA GLY A 23 -10.05 -2.64 4.26
C GLY A 23 -9.98 -3.26 2.86
N GLY A 24 -8.98 -2.90 2.04
CA GLY A 24 -8.89 -3.29 0.63
C GLY A 24 -9.75 -2.47 -0.33
N ALA A 25 -10.39 -1.38 0.13
CA ALA A 25 -11.19 -0.54 -0.74
C ALA A 25 -10.33 0.29 -1.69
N VAL A 26 -10.73 0.28 -2.97
CA VAL A 26 -10.08 0.98 -4.09
C VAL A 26 -10.45 2.44 -4.07
N GLY A 27 -9.51 3.34 -4.38
CA GLY A 27 -9.79 4.77 -4.54
C GLY A 27 -10.15 5.48 -3.24
N MET A 28 -9.96 4.83 -2.09
CA MET A 28 -10.22 5.42 -0.77
C MET A 28 -9.43 6.71 -0.59
N ARG A 29 -10.06 7.72 0.00
CA ARG A 29 -9.43 9.01 0.29
C ARG A 29 -9.60 9.36 1.75
N ASN A 30 -8.50 9.61 2.44
CA ASN A 30 -8.53 10.17 3.79
C ASN A 30 -8.27 11.69 3.71
N GLY A 31 -9.33 12.48 3.88
CA GLY A 31 -9.24 13.94 3.80
C GLY A 31 -8.38 14.59 4.88
N LYS A 32 -8.15 13.91 6.02
CA LYS A 32 -7.37 14.43 7.14
C LYS A 32 -5.86 14.32 6.90
N LEU A 33 -5.43 13.20 6.32
CA LEU A 33 -4.01 12.90 6.09
C LEU A 33 -3.58 13.08 4.62
N ALA A 34 -4.54 13.44 3.75
CA ALA A 34 -4.37 13.50 2.30
C ALA A 34 -3.88 12.19 1.66
N THR A 35 -4.00 11.06 2.36
CA THR A 35 -3.62 9.74 1.88
C THR A 35 -4.69 9.13 0.98
N ARG A 36 -4.26 8.27 0.05
CA ARG A 36 -5.16 7.65 -0.95
C ARG A 36 -4.83 6.20 -1.30
N GLY A 37 -5.87 5.50 -1.74
CA GLY A 37 -5.82 4.16 -2.31
C GLY A 37 -5.68 3.04 -1.27
N MET A 38 -5.51 1.81 -1.76
CA MET A 38 -5.47 0.59 -0.95
C MET A 38 -4.45 0.59 0.21
N TYR A 39 -3.33 1.28 0.04
CA TYR A 39 -2.25 1.36 1.04
C TYR A 39 -2.08 2.77 1.61
N GLN A 40 -3.08 3.65 1.39
CA GLN A 40 -3.09 5.02 1.92
C GLN A 40 -1.78 5.78 1.67
N LEU A 41 -1.35 5.83 0.41
CA LEU A 41 -0.15 6.56 0.00
C LEU A 41 -0.33 8.06 0.19
N LEU A 42 0.71 8.73 0.70
CA LEU A 42 0.81 10.19 0.75
C LEU A 42 0.98 10.77 -0.67
N PRO A 43 0.68 12.07 -0.89
CA PRO A 43 0.85 12.71 -2.20
C PRO A 43 2.27 12.54 -2.78
N SER A 44 3.30 12.62 -1.95
CA SER A 44 4.70 12.42 -2.36
C SER A 44 5.03 10.99 -2.80
N GLN A 45 4.17 10.02 -2.49
CA GLN A 45 4.35 8.60 -2.82
C GLN A 45 3.52 8.19 -4.03
N CYS A 46 2.65 9.06 -4.54
CA CYS A 46 1.78 8.75 -5.66
C CYS A 46 2.55 8.34 -6.92
N GLU A 47 3.76 8.85 -7.12
CA GLU A 47 4.65 8.49 -8.24
C GLU A 47 5.05 7.01 -8.28
N LEU A 48 4.86 6.29 -7.16
CA LEU A 48 5.10 4.84 -7.11
C LEU A 48 4.03 4.06 -7.86
N ASN A 49 2.82 4.63 -8.02
CA ASN A 49 1.82 4.05 -8.90
C ASN A 49 2.27 4.18 -10.37
N PRO A 50 1.94 3.21 -11.24
CA PRO A 50 2.28 3.25 -12.67
C PRO A 50 1.93 4.56 -13.39
N ASN A 51 0.80 5.21 -13.04
CA ASN A 51 0.34 6.46 -13.64
C ASN A 51 0.21 7.60 -12.61
N GLY A 52 0.96 7.54 -11.52
CA GLY A 52 0.92 8.57 -10.49
C GLY A 52 -0.45 8.66 -9.81
N GLU A 53 -0.95 9.88 -9.64
CA GLU A 53 -2.30 10.12 -9.08
C GLU A 53 -3.44 9.58 -9.97
N LYS A 54 -3.22 9.42 -11.27
CA LYS A 54 -4.26 8.92 -12.19
C LYS A 54 -4.59 7.45 -11.97
N SER A 55 -3.73 6.73 -11.24
CA SER A 55 -3.94 5.33 -10.88
C SER A 55 -5.02 5.13 -9.82
N PHE A 56 -5.42 6.16 -9.06
CA PHE A 56 -6.46 6.01 -8.05
C PHE A 56 -7.83 5.76 -8.69
N GLY A 57 -8.50 4.68 -8.30
CA GLY A 57 -9.67 4.09 -8.94
C GLY A 57 -9.34 2.81 -9.74
N ASN A 58 -8.06 2.53 -10.01
CA ASN A 58 -7.61 1.29 -10.62
C ASN A 58 -7.00 0.37 -9.55
N ALA A 59 -7.69 -0.72 -9.26
CA ALA A 59 -7.30 -1.67 -8.23
C ALA A 59 -5.90 -2.26 -8.40
N ILE A 60 -5.48 -2.52 -9.65
CA ILE A 60 -4.18 -3.11 -9.93
C ILE A 60 -3.09 -2.07 -9.66
N GLU A 61 -3.24 -0.88 -10.21
CA GLU A 61 -2.22 0.17 -10.15
C GLU A 61 -2.02 0.70 -8.72
N GLU A 62 -3.09 0.87 -7.95
CA GLU A 62 -3.00 1.22 -6.52
C GLU A 62 -2.28 0.15 -5.72
N CYS A 63 -2.58 -1.13 -6.00
CA CYS A 63 -1.90 -2.25 -5.35
C CYS A 63 -0.41 -2.23 -5.69
N GLN A 64 -0.03 -1.94 -6.94
CA GLN A 64 1.37 -1.84 -7.36
C GLN A 64 2.10 -0.72 -6.61
N GLY A 65 1.56 0.50 -6.55
CA GLY A 65 2.21 1.59 -5.84
C GLY A 65 2.36 1.32 -4.35
N GLY A 66 1.33 0.73 -3.72
CA GLY A 66 1.40 0.31 -2.32
C GLY A 66 2.48 -0.74 -2.05
N ILE A 67 2.57 -1.77 -2.89
CA ILE A 67 3.63 -2.78 -2.79
C ILE A 67 5.01 -2.14 -2.95
N ARG A 68 5.20 -1.29 -3.96
CA ARG A 68 6.48 -0.59 -4.19
C ARG A 68 6.87 0.30 -3.02
N TYR A 69 5.91 0.98 -2.40
CA TYR A 69 6.16 1.75 -1.19
C TYR A 69 6.62 0.85 -0.04
N ILE A 70 5.87 -0.24 0.23
CA ILE A 70 6.18 -1.16 1.33
C ILE A 70 7.57 -1.77 1.14
N LEU A 71 7.88 -2.28 -0.05
CA LEU A 71 9.16 -2.93 -0.34
C LEU A 71 10.30 -1.92 -0.47
N GLY A 72 10.05 -0.72 -0.99
CA GLY A 72 11.05 0.34 -1.13
C GLY A 72 11.48 0.91 0.22
N ARG A 73 10.53 1.09 1.15
CA ARG A 73 10.80 1.69 2.46
C ARG A 73 11.22 0.68 3.52
N TYR A 74 10.61 -0.50 3.54
CA TYR A 74 10.77 -1.48 4.62
C TYR A 74 11.51 -2.74 4.18
N HIS A 75 11.85 -2.86 2.90
CA HIS A 75 12.51 -4.01 2.26
C HIS A 75 11.67 -5.30 2.23
N THR A 76 10.87 -5.57 3.26
CA THR A 76 9.91 -6.68 3.31
C THR A 76 8.58 -6.25 3.94
N ALA A 77 7.50 -6.93 3.55
CA ALA A 77 6.16 -6.73 4.12
C ALA A 77 6.09 -7.13 5.59
N ALA A 78 6.84 -8.15 6.01
CA ALA A 78 6.94 -8.55 7.42
C ALA A 78 7.57 -7.42 8.27
N SER A 79 8.64 -6.80 7.80
CA SER A 79 9.25 -5.64 8.46
C SER A 79 8.30 -4.44 8.52
N ALA A 80 7.53 -4.19 7.45
CA ALA A 80 6.50 -3.15 7.46
C ALA A 80 5.41 -3.46 8.50
N ARG A 81 4.89 -4.68 8.52
CA ARG A 81 3.87 -5.08 9.49
C ARG A 81 4.28 -4.83 10.94
N LEU A 82 5.51 -5.17 11.32
CA LEU A 82 6.03 -4.90 12.67
C LEU A 82 6.01 -3.40 13.01
N VAL A 83 6.29 -2.53 12.03
CA VAL A 83 6.20 -1.07 12.22
C VAL A 83 4.74 -0.64 12.40
N TRP A 84 3.81 -1.18 11.60
CA TRP A 84 2.38 -0.89 11.75
C TRP A 84 1.87 -1.28 13.13
N GLU A 85 2.20 -2.49 13.58
CA GLU A 85 1.82 -3.02 14.89
C GLU A 85 2.41 -2.15 16.03
N ALA A 86 3.68 -1.74 15.92
CA ALA A 86 4.34 -0.90 16.92
C ALA A 86 3.77 0.54 16.99
N ASN A 87 3.22 1.06 15.88
CA ASN A 87 2.64 2.40 15.83
C ASN A 87 1.11 2.43 16.00
N HIS A 88 0.47 1.27 16.19
CA HIS A 88 -0.99 1.14 16.28
C HIS A 88 -1.71 1.77 15.07
N TRP A 89 -1.17 1.59 13.86
CA TRP A 89 -1.80 2.03 12.61
C TRP A 89 -2.85 1.03 12.13
N CYS A 90 -3.75 0.65 13.04
CA CYS A 90 -4.84 -0.31 12.86
C CYS A 90 -6.21 0.38 12.89
#